data_AF-A0A1P8Q292-F1
#
_entry.id   AF-A0A1P8Q292-F1
#
_cell.length_a   1.000
_cell.length_b   1.000
_cell.length_c   1.000
_cell.angle_alpha   90.00
_cell.angle_beta   90.00
_cell.angle_gamma   90.00
#
_symmetry.space_group_name_H-M   'P 1'
#
loop_
_entity.id
_entity.type
_entity.pdbx_description
1 polymer ?
#
loop_
_entity_poly.entity_id
_entity_poly.type
_entity_poly.pdbx_seq_one_letter_code
_entity_poly.pdbx_strand_id
1 'polypeptide(L)' 'MSVSILLATFNGDKYLRKQIDSIIGQTYSDWKLYIRDDSSTDKTQLIIDDYVAIIRLLMSSRNFINNIIIR' A
#
# COMPACT_ATOMS: atom_id res chain seq x y z
N MET A 1 -1.30 16.31 -13.41
CA MET A 1 -0.32 15.24 -13.69
C MET A 1 -0.51 14.22 -12.58
N SER A 2 -0.48 12.92 -12.87
CA SER A 2 -0.73 11.87 -11.87
C SER A 2 0.51 11.00 -11.74
N VAL A 3 0.89 10.60 -10.52
CA VAL A 3 2.09 9.81 -10.23
C VAL A 3 1.73 8.35 -9.99
N SER A 4 2.42 7.40 -10.64
CA SER A 4 2.29 5.98 -10.33
C SER A 4 3.54 5.48 -9.61
N ILE A 5 3.37 4.93 -8.42
CA ILE A 5 4.40 4.36 -7.56
C ILE A 5 4.29 2.83 -7.68
N LEU A 6 5.38 2.18 -8.10
CA LEU A 6 5.45 0.73 -8.19
C LEU A 6 6.33 0.19 -7.06
N LEU A 7 5.76 -0.65 -6.21
CA LEU A 7 6.44 -1.25 -5.06
C LEU A 7 6.47 -2.76 -5.22
N ALA A 8 7.64 -3.30 -5.57
CA ALA A 8 7.93 -4.72 -5.48
C ALA A 8 8.50 -5.04 -4.10
N THR A 9 8.12 -6.17 -3.51
CA THR A 9 8.62 -6.61 -2.21
C THR A 9 8.84 -8.12 -2.16
N PHE A 10 9.85 -8.54 -1.40
CA PHE A 10 10.17 -9.92 -1.08
C PHE A 10 10.83 -9.94 0.31
N ASN A 11 10.24 -10.69 1.24
CA ASN A 11 10.65 -10.75 2.64
C ASN A 11 10.92 -9.36 3.26
N GLY A 12 9.97 -8.44 3.07
CA GLY A 12 10.06 -7.03 3.43
C GLY A 12 9.44 -6.67 4.78
N ASP A 13 9.07 -7.63 5.63
CA ASP A 13 8.20 -7.41 6.79
C ASP A 13 8.71 -6.32 7.76
N LYS A 14 10.03 -6.21 7.88
CA LYS A 14 10.73 -5.24 8.71
C LYS A 14 10.53 -3.78 8.28
N TYR A 15 10.27 -3.53 7.00
CA TYR A 15 10.27 -2.17 6.44
C TYR A 15 8.96 -1.79 5.78
N LEU A 16 8.16 -2.77 5.35
CA LEU A 16 7.02 -2.54 4.48
C LEU A 16 5.98 -1.60 5.06
N ARG A 17 5.64 -1.73 6.37
CA ARG A 17 4.70 -0.81 7.04
C ARG A 17 5.18 0.64 6.96
N LYS A 18 6.40 0.90 7.43
CA LYS A 18 6.97 2.26 7.44
C LYS A 18 7.05 2.84 6.02
N GLN A 19 7.35 2.01 5.03
CA GLN A 19 7.41 2.43 3.63
C GLN A 19 6.03 2.83 3.11
N ILE A 20 5.00 2.00 3.32
CA ILE A 20 3.62 2.32 2.94
C ILE A 20 3.11 3.56 3.68
N ASP A 21 3.35 3.68 4.98
CA ASP A 21 2.97 4.84 5.78
C ASP A 21 3.60 6.14 5.24
N SER A 22 4.87 6.09 4.82
CA SER A 22 5.55 7.25 4.23
C SER A 22 4.95 7.68 2.88
N ILE A 23 4.43 6.73 2.10
CA ILE A 23 3.76 7.00 0.82
C ILE A 23 2.38 7.60 1.07
N ILE A 24 1.64 7.07 2.04
CA ILE A 24 0.33 7.59 2.45
C ILE A 24 0.47 9.03 3.00
N GLY A 25 1.54 9.32 3.74
CA GLY A 25 1.78 10.61 4.37
C GLY A 25 2.31 11.73 3.45
N GLN A 26 2.34 11.52 2.14
CA GLN A 26 2.80 12.56 1.20
C GLN A 26 1.82 13.75 1.13
N THR A 27 2.35 14.96 0.98
CA THR A 27 1.53 16.19 0.81
C THR A 27 0.87 16.29 -0.56
N TYR A 28 1.45 15.61 -1.55
CA TYR A 28 0.87 15.47 -2.88
C TYR A 28 -0.10 14.29 -2.92
N SER A 29 -1.29 14.47 -3.52
CA SER A 29 -2.41 13.52 -3.40
C SER A 29 -2.85 12.83 -4.71
N ASP A 30 -2.42 13.32 -5.88
CA ASP A 30 -2.74 12.71 -7.18
C ASP A 30 -1.72 11.61 -7.54
N TRP A 31 -1.75 10.52 -6.78
CA TRP A 31 -0.91 9.36 -7.01
C TRP A 31 -1.63 8.03 -6.86
N LYS A 32 -1.05 6.97 -7.43
CA LYS A 32 -1.45 5.57 -7.22
C LYS A 32 -0.25 4.72 -6.85
N LEU A 33 -0.38 3.93 -5.78
CA LEU A 33 0.58 2.93 -5.33
C LEU A 33 0.13 1.55 -5.81
N TYR A 34 1.02 0.85 -6.50
CA TYR A 34 0.85 -0.54 -6.90
C TYR A 34 1.83 -1.41 -6.11
N ILE A 35 1.33 -2.38 -5.36
CA ILE A 35 2.17 -3.30 -4.57
C ILE A 35 2.12 -4.70 -5.16
N ARG A 36 3.29 -5.32 -5.33
CA ARG A 36 3.47 -6.71 -5.78
C ARG A 36 4.41 -7.44 -4.84
N ASP A 37 3.92 -8.51 -4.23
CA ASP A 37 4.74 -9.46 -3.48
C ASP A 37 5.33 -10.52 -4.41
N ASP A 38 6.59 -10.90 -4.19
CA ASP A 38 7.32 -11.93 -4.94
C ASP A 38 7.39 -13.26 -4.17
N SER A 39 6.25 -13.72 -3.66
CA SER A 39 6.11 -14.97 -2.89
C SER A 39 6.94 -14.98 -1.61
N SER A 40 6.81 -13.92 -0.80
CA SER A 40 7.45 -13.83 0.50
C SER A 40 7.04 -14.99 1.42
N THR A 41 7.97 -15.40 2.28
CA THR A 41 7.76 -16.47 3.28
C THR A 41 7.72 -15.94 4.71
N ASP A 42 7.89 -14.62 4.88
CA ASP A 42 7.76 -13.91 6.15
C ASP A 42 6.36 -13.26 6.32
N LYS A 43 6.25 -12.24 7.18
CA LYS A 43 4.97 -11.56 7.44
C LYS A 43 4.58 -10.52 6.38
N THR A 44 5.29 -10.43 5.26
CA THR A 44 5.05 -9.45 4.20
C THR A 44 3.61 -9.49 3.70
N GLN A 45 3.07 -10.67 3.38
CA GLN A 45 1.69 -10.79 2.88
C GLN A 45 0.66 -10.35 3.93
N LEU A 46 0.87 -10.69 5.20
CA LEU A 46 -0.01 -10.26 6.30
C LEU A 46 -0.06 -8.73 6.42
N ILE A 47 1.09 -8.07 6.26
CA ILE A 47 1.17 -6.61 6.28
C ILE A 47 0.39 -6.02 5.10
N ILE A 48 0.54 -6.59 3.90
CA ILE A 48 -0.20 -6.18 2.70
C ILE A 48 -1.71 -6.29 2.95
N ASP A 49 -2.17 -7.41 3.49
CA ASP A 49 -3.57 -7.69 3.77
C ASP A 49 -4.17 -6.71 4.80
N ASP A 50 -3.41 -6.35 5.84
CA ASP A 50 -3.83 -5.34 6.83
C ASP A 50 -4.15 -4.00 6.16
N TYR A 51 -3.29 -3.51 5.25
CA TYR A 51 -3.56 -2.26 4.54
C TYR A 51 -4.77 -2.39 3.62
N VAL A 52 -4.95 -3.52 2.90
CA VAL A 52 -6.15 -3.75 2.07
C VAL A 52 -7.42 -3.65 2.90
N ALA A 53 -7.44 -4.26 4.08
CA ALA A 53 -8.59 -4.24 4.98
C ALA A 53 -8.92 -2.80 5.42
N ILE A 54 -7.92 -2.04 5.86
CA ILE A 54 -8.08 -0.63 6.26
C ILE A 54 -8.63 0.20 5.09
N ILE A 55 -8.05 0.04 3.90
CA ILE A 55 -8.48 0.77 2.69
C ILE A 55 -9.94 0.44 2.35
N ARG A 56 -10.33 -0.84 2.38
CA ARG A 56 -11.71 -1.28 2.10
C ARG A 56 -12.72 -0.73 3.10
N LEU A 57 -12.38 -0.69 4.38
CA LEU A 57 -13.24 -0.08 5.41
C LEU A 57 -13.45 1.41 5.12
N LEU A 58 -12.41 2.13 4.72
CA LEU A 58 -12.48 3.57 4.44
C LEU A 58 -13.18 3.89 3.11
N MET A 59 -13.07 3.02 2.11
CA MET A 59 -13.81 3.15 0.84
C MET A 59 -15.34 3.07 1.01
N SER A 60 -15.82 2.33 2.02
CA SER A 60 -17.26 2.32 2.36
C SER A 60 -17.78 3.67 2.87
N SER A 61 -16.87 4.54 3.34
CA SER A 61 -17.15 5.86 3.90
C SER A 61 -16.46 6.96 3.08
N ARG A 62 -16.79 7.07 1.77
CA ARG A 62 -16.38 8.13 0.82
C ARG A 62 -15.23 9.05 1.29
N ASN A 63 -13.96 8.59 1.36
CA ASN A 63 -12.80 9.49 1.44
C ASN A 63 -11.41 8.84 1.20
N PHE A 64 -10.57 9.63 0.53
CA PHE A 64 -9.09 9.70 0.44
C PHE A 64 -8.22 8.47 0.12
N ILE A 65 -8.57 7.23 0.44
CA ILE A 65 -7.64 6.08 0.28
C ILE A 65 -7.92 5.22 -0.96
N ASN A 66 -8.35 5.84 -2.06
CA ASN A 66 -8.51 5.15 -3.34
C ASN A 66 -7.18 4.95 -4.10
N ASN A 67 -6.06 5.33 -3.48
CA ASN A 67 -4.77 5.43 -4.15
C ASN A 67 -3.91 4.17 -4.05
N ILE A 68 -4.31 3.14 -3.31
CA ILE A 68 -3.50 1.92 -3.15
C ILE A 68 -4.18 0.76 -3.88
N ILE A 69 -3.43 0.11 -4.78
CA ILE A 69 -3.84 -1.00 -5.62
C ILE A 69 -2.87 -2.15 -5.36
N ILE A 70 -3.39 -3.33 -5.07
CA ILE A 70 -2.58 -4.53 -4.80
C ILE A 70 -2.88 -5.55 -5.88
N ARG A 71 -1.83 -6.08 -6.52
CA ARG A 71 -1.92 -6.93 -7.73
C ARG A 71 -1.11 -8.20 -7.58
#